data_AF-A0A2H0QGC7-F1
#
_entry.id   AF-A0A2H0QGC7-F1
#
_cell.length_a   1.000
_cell.length_b   1.000
_cell.length_c   1.000
_cell.angle_alpha   90.00
_cell.angle_beta   90.00
_cell.angle_gamma   90.00
#
_symmetry.space_group_name_H-M   'P 1'
#
loop_
_entity.id
_entity.type
_entity.pdbx_description
1 polymer ?
#
loop_
_entity_poly.entity_id
_entity_poly.type
_entity_poly.pdbx_seq_one_letter_code
_entity_poly.pdbx_strand_id
1 'polypeptide(L)'
;MRSALKIKVIPARSAIQLKQSINKNKRKNKMSNIGKLYEKKVMDGDKEVITYSGSINTLKISLPSIYLEDNKFASSDRAPDFRIWLKNSNGTDTQIGVAWKKEIKRGEKAGGFLISIVIDDPSFADKLNVTAFRNDQGHWDIVWNRPRQPEEAA
;
A
#
# COMPACT_ATOMS: atom_id res chain seq x y z
N MET A 1 20.49 51.00 -37.38
CA MET A 1 21.02 51.26 -36.03
C MET A 1 20.13 50.53 -35.00
N ARG A 2 20.69 50.18 -33.84
CA ARG A 2 20.49 48.90 -33.12
C ARG A 2 19.15 48.73 -32.39
N SER A 3 18.60 47.51 -32.43
CA SER A 3 17.39 47.07 -31.69
C SER A 3 17.75 46.76 -30.23
N ALA A 4 16.98 47.29 -29.26
CA ALA A 4 17.22 47.12 -27.83
C ALA A 4 16.54 45.83 -27.31
N LEU A 5 17.34 44.90 -26.78
CA LEU A 5 16.87 43.69 -26.10
C LEU A 5 16.23 44.07 -24.76
N LYS A 6 14.91 43.86 -24.59
CA LYS A 6 14.25 43.97 -23.28
C LYS A 6 14.55 42.73 -22.44
N ILE A 7 15.45 42.84 -21.47
CA ILE A 7 15.69 41.80 -20.47
C ILE A 7 14.54 41.83 -19.46
N LYS A 8 13.69 40.80 -19.48
CA LYS A 8 12.63 40.62 -18.48
C LYS A 8 13.26 40.07 -17.21
N VAL A 9 13.50 40.95 -16.23
CA VAL A 9 13.98 40.53 -14.91
C VAL A 9 12.86 39.76 -14.21
N ILE A 10 13.06 38.45 -14.05
CA ILE A 10 12.18 37.60 -13.24
C ILE A 10 12.62 37.81 -11.78
N PRO A 11 11.76 38.30 -10.88
CA PRO A 11 12.16 38.52 -9.50
C PRO A 11 12.48 37.17 -8.83
N ALA A 12 13.66 37.10 -8.20
CA ALA A 12 14.05 35.94 -7.41
C ALA A 12 13.06 35.78 -6.24
N ARG A 13 12.34 34.64 -6.19
CA ARG A 13 11.52 34.30 -5.02
C ARG A 13 12.42 34.24 -3.79
N SER A 14 12.01 34.88 -2.71
CA SER A 14 12.76 34.85 -1.44
C SER A 14 12.91 33.41 -0.95
N ALA A 15 14.01 33.11 -0.25
CA ALA A 15 14.24 31.78 0.32
C ALA A 15 13.09 31.32 1.23
N ILE A 16 12.36 32.25 1.85
CA ILE A 16 11.16 31.97 2.65
C ILE A 16 10.01 31.51 1.75
N GLN A 17 9.78 32.18 0.62
CA GLN A 17 8.74 31.81 -0.33
C GLN A 17 9.08 30.51 -1.07
N LEU A 18 10.38 30.25 -1.33
CA LEU A 18 10.87 28.98 -1.83
C LEU A 18 10.67 27.86 -0.80
N LYS A 19 11.06 28.06 0.46
CA LYS A 19 10.83 27.09 1.56
C LYS A 19 9.35 26.85 1.81
N GLN A 20 8.50 27.87 1.77
CA GLN A 20 7.04 27.73 1.86
C GLN A 20 6.48 26.96 0.65
N SER A 21 7.01 27.16 -0.56
CA SER A 21 6.60 26.39 -1.74
C SER A 21 7.07 24.93 -1.70
N ILE A 22 8.27 24.67 -1.16
CA ILE A 22 8.82 23.32 -0.94
C ILE A 22 8.01 22.59 0.15
N ASN A 23 7.55 23.31 1.18
CA ASN A 23 6.75 22.73 2.27
C ASN A 23 5.25 22.58 1.90
N LYS A 24 4.70 23.44 1.05
CA LYS A 24 3.31 23.29 0.55
C LYS A 24 3.14 22.04 -0.32
N ASN A 25 4.18 21.61 -1.04
CA ASN A 25 4.21 20.34 -1.78
C ASN A 25 4.53 19.11 -0.92
N LYS A 26 4.82 19.28 0.39
CA LYS A 26 5.01 18.15 1.33
C LYS A 26 3.71 17.61 1.92
N ARG A 27 2.54 18.13 1.54
CA ARG A 27 1.28 17.37 1.63
C ARG A 27 1.21 16.35 0.50
N LYS A 28 2.24 15.49 0.38
CA LYS A 28 2.06 14.20 -0.27
C LYS A 28 0.94 13.52 0.52
N ASN A 29 -0.14 13.10 -0.13
CA ASN A 29 -1.20 12.31 0.50
C ASN A 29 -0.54 11.22 1.36
N LYS A 30 -0.47 11.45 2.68
CA LYS A 30 0.12 10.47 3.58
C LYS A 30 -0.89 9.35 3.62
N MET A 31 -0.55 8.22 2.99
CA MET A 31 -1.38 7.03 3.01
C MET A 31 -1.67 6.68 4.47
N SER A 32 -2.93 6.48 4.82
CA SER A 32 -3.30 6.18 6.21
C SER A 32 -2.82 4.78 6.53
N ASN A 33 -1.98 4.64 7.56
CA ASN A 33 -1.69 3.32 8.14
C ASN A 33 -2.94 2.85 8.87
N ILE A 34 -3.46 1.70 8.46
CA ILE A 34 -4.69 1.12 8.99
C ILE A 34 -4.46 -0.30 9.50
N GLY A 35 -3.22 -0.75 9.62
CA GLY A 35 -2.95 -2.13 9.98
C GLY A 35 -1.49 -2.52 9.88
N LYS A 36 -1.21 -3.73 10.33
CA LYS A 36 0.15 -4.29 10.33
C LYS A 36 0.12 -5.75 9.94
N LEU A 37 1.14 -6.20 9.21
CA LEU A 37 1.47 -7.62 9.08
C LEU A 37 2.83 -7.91 9.70
N TYR A 38 2.97 -9.11 10.22
CA TYR A 38 4.17 -9.69 10.78
C TYR A 38 4.53 -10.94 10.00
N GLU A 39 5.82 -11.10 9.71
CA GLU A 39 6.33 -12.34 9.14
C GLU A 39 6.21 -13.47 10.17
N LYS A 40 5.76 -14.63 9.70
CA LYS A 40 5.67 -15.86 10.46
C LYS A 40 6.33 -16.97 9.64
N LYS A 41 7.12 -17.79 10.30
CA LYS A 41 7.63 -19.03 9.75
C LYS A 41 6.64 -20.14 10.10
N VAL A 42 6.13 -20.81 9.08
CA VAL A 42 5.17 -21.91 9.23
C VAL A 42 5.69 -23.11 8.46
N MET A 43 5.41 -24.31 8.94
CA MET A 43 5.76 -25.54 8.25
C MET A 43 4.64 -25.91 7.27
N ASP A 44 4.98 -26.01 5.98
CA ASP A 44 4.13 -26.60 4.94
C ASP A 44 4.71 -27.99 4.58
N GLY A 45 4.19 -29.02 5.26
CA GLY A 45 4.85 -30.32 5.32
C GLY A 45 6.23 -30.20 5.97
N ASP A 46 7.27 -30.63 5.25
CA ASP A 46 8.66 -30.57 5.74
C ASP A 46 9.38 -29.25 5.42
N LYS A 47 8.72 -28.31 4.75
CA LYS A 47 9.32 -27.04 4.32
C LYS A 47 8.92 -25.89 5.23
N GLU A 48 9.90 -25.13 5.70
CA GLU A 48 9.65 -23.84 6.34
C GLU A 48 9.31 -22.79 5.27
N VAL A 49 8.12 -22.21 5.37
CA VAL A 49 7.64 -21.14 4.49
C VAL A 49 7.37 -19.86 5.28
N ILE A 50 7.61 -18.71 4.65
CA ILE A 50 7.31 -17.40 5.23
C ILE A 50 5.88 -17.01 4.85
N THR A 51 5.03 -16.88 5.86
CA THR A 51 3.67 -16.32 5.75
C THR A 51 3.59 -14.99 6.51
N TYR A 52 2.47 -14.29 6.38
CA TYR A 52 2.21 -13.01 7.01
C TYR A 52 0.90 -13.08 7.78
N SER A 53 0.87 -12.49 8.97
CA SER A 53 -0.37 -12.34 9.74
C SER A 53 -0.44 -11.02 10.49
N GLY A 54 -1.64 -10.57 10.81
CA GLY A 54 -1.82 -9.33 11.56
C GLY A 54 -3.26 -8.84 11.53
N SER A 55 -3.43 -7.51 11.43
CA SER A 55 -4.75 -6.90 11.55
C SER A 55 -4.92 -5.66 10.67
N ILE A 56 -6.17 -5.39 10.32
CA ILE A 56 -6.62 -4.16 9.65
C ILE A 56 -7.77 -3.56 10.44
N ASN A 57 -7.67 -2.27 10.75
CA ASN A 57 -8.68 -1.53 11.49
C ASN A 57 -8.91 -0.15 10.87
N THR A 58 -10.17 0.15 10.60
CA THR A 58 -10.67 1.47 10.21
C THR A 58 -11.89 1.81 11.09
N LEU A 59 -12.51 2.97 10.86
CA LEU A 59 -13.71 3.35 11.62
C LEU A 59 -14.88 2.36 11.48
N LYS A 60 -15.00 1.67 10.33
CA LYS A 60 -16.12 0.76 10.05
C LYS A 60 -15.72 -0.71 9.86
N ILE A 61 -14.43 -0.98 9.67
CA ILE A 61 -13.92 -2.31 9.34
C ILE A 61 -12.94 -2.71 10.44
N SER A 62 -13.17 -3.86 11.07
CA SER A 62 -12.28 -4.46 12.07
C SER A 62 -11.98 -5.91 11.66
N LEU A 63 -10.73 -6.16 11.30
CA LEU A 63 -10.22 -7.47 10.87
C LEU A 63 -9.02 -7.82 11.77
N PRO A 64 -9.27 -8.34 12.99
CA PRO A 64 -8.24 -8.44 14.02
C PRO A 64 -7.23 -9.57 13.81
N SER A 65 -7.55 -10.58 13.00
CA SER A 65 -6.71 -11.76 12.81
C SER A 65 -6.72 -12.24 11.35
N ILE A 66 -6.08 -11.45 10.49
CA ILE A 66 -5.86 -11.84 9.09
C ILE A 66 -4.55 -12.61 8.93
N TYR A 67 -4.52 -13.54 7.97
CA TYR A 67 -3.29 -14.22 7.55
C TYR A 67 -3.28 -14.47 6.04
N LEU A 68 -2.08 -14.54 5.47
CA LEU A 68 -1.84 -14.73 4.04
C LEU A 68 -1.36 -16.16 3.79
N GLU A 69 -2.16 -16.95 3.10
CA GLU A 69 -1.79 -18.29 2.66
C GLU A 69 -1.26 -18.23 1.23
N ASP A 70 -0.16 -18.92 0.94
CA ASP A 70 0.36 -19.03 -0.43
C ASP A 70 -0.67 -19.63 -1.38
N ASN A 71 -0.83 -19.04 -2.55
CA ASN A 71 -1.71 -19.55 -3.58
C ASN A 71 -1.03 -20.68 -4.37
N LYS A 72 -1.24 -21.92 -3.92
CA LYS A 72 -0.70 -23.13 -4.56
C LYS A 72 -1.25 -23.41 -5.97
N PHE A 73 -2.30 -22.70 -6.38
CA PHE A 73 -2.98 -22.89 -7.67
C PHE A 73 -2.78 -21.72 -8.63
N ALA A 74 -1.70 -20.95 -8.48
CA ALA A 74 -1.36 -19.88 -9.40
C ALA A 74 -1.16 -20.44 -10.82
N SER A 75 -2.01 -20.01 -11.76
CA SER A 75 -2.05 -20.52 -13.14
C SER A 75 -1.48 -19.54 -14.17
N SER A 76 -1.07 -18.35 -13.74
CA SER A 76 -0.42 -17.33 -14.59
C SER A 76 0.30 -16.29 -13.74
N ASP A 77 1.15 -15.47 -14.36
CA ASP A 77 1.83 -14.33 -13.71
C ASP A 77 0.87 -13.26 -13.19
N ARG A 78 -0.41 -13.31 -13.58
CA ARG A 78 -1.46 -12.41 -13.08
C ARG A 78 -2.21 -12.99 -11.89
N ALA A 79 -2.07 -14.29 -11.63
CA ALA A 79 -2.70 -14.92 -10.49
C ALA A 79 -2.19 -14.29 -9.19
N PRO A 80 -3.01 -14.22 -8.14
CA PRO A 80 -2.55 -13.76 -6.84
C PRO A 80 -1.51 -14.71 -6.26
N ASP A 81 -0.51 -14.15 -5.59
CA ASP A 81 0.50 -14.91 -4.84
C ASP A 81 -0.08 -15.47 -3.53
N PHE A 82 -1.08 -14.78 -2.97
CA PHE A 82 -1.67 -15.14 -1.69
C PHE A 82 -3.19 -15.10 -1.70
N ARG A 83 -3.80 -15.99 -0.91
CA ARG A 83 -5.18 -15.89 -0.42
C ARG A 83 -5.18 -15.30 0.98
N ILE A 84 -6.10 -14.40 1.26
CA ILE A 84 -6.22 -13.75 2.57
C ILE A 84 -7.38 -14.36 3.31
N TRP A 85 -7.09 -14.80 4.52
CA TRP A 85 -8.05 -15.41 5.41
C TRP A 85 -8.21 -14.55 6.66
N LEU A 86 -9.44 -14.49 7.16
CA LEU A 86 -9.78 -13.96 8.48
C LEU A 86 -10.15 -15.13 9.37
N LYS A 87 -9.49 -15.24 10.53
CA LYS A 87 -9.95 -16.10 11.62
C LYS A 87 -10.98 -15.35 12.45
N ASN A 88 -12.24 -15.77 12.40
CA ASN A 88 -13.31 -15.13 13.16
C ASN A 88 -13.29 -15.52 14.65
N SER A 89 -14.15 -14.90 15.46
CA SER A 89 -14.24 -15.16 16.91
C SER A 89 -14.60 -16.60 17.27
N ASN A 90 -15.25 -17.32 16.35
CA ASN A 90 -15.67 -18.72 16.53
C ASN A 90 -14.56 -19.70 16.06
N GLY A 91 -13.40 -19.17 15.64
CA GLY A 91 -12.26 -19.95 15.17
C GLY A 91 -12.38 -20.44 13.72
N THR A 92 -13.44 -20.07 13.01
CA THR A 92 -13.64 -20.41 11.60
C THR A 92 -12.83 -19.46 10.72
N ASP A 93 -12.14 -20.03 9.73
CA ASP A 93 -11.41 -19.27 8.74
C ASP A 93 -12.31 -18.94 7.54
N THR A 94 -12.35 -17.67 7.16
CA THR A 94 -13.11 -17.17 6.00
C THR A 94 -12.16 -16.49 5.04
N GLN A 95 -12.18 -16.88 3.77
CA GLN A 95 -11.39 -16.20 2.75
C GLN A 95 -12.03 -14.84 2.46
N ILE A 96 -11.29 -13.77 2.67
CA ILE A 96 -11.78 -12.38 2.54
C ILE A 96 -11.07 -11.59 1.44
N GLY A 97 -10.10 -12.19 0.75
CA GLY A 97 -9.35 -11.47 -0.27
C GLY A 97 -8.17 -12.23 -0.84
N VAL A 98 -7.34 -11.47 -1.54
CA VAL A 98 -6.14 -11.94 -2.23
C VAL A 98 -5.04 -10.88 -2.21
N ALA A 99 -3.79 -11.29 -2.42
CA ALA A 99 -2.67 -10.38 -2.52
C ALA A 99 -1.61 -10.79 -3.54
N TRP A 100 -0.81 -9.81 -3.95
CA TRP A 100 0.33 -9.96 -4.87
C TRP A 100 1.59 -9.36 -4.26
N LYS A 101 2.72 -10.06 -4.38
CA LYS A 101 4.06 -9.51 -4.19
C LYS A 101 4.42 -8.70 -5.43
N LYS A 102 4.77 -7.43 -5.24
CA LYS A 102 5.22 -6.56 -6.34
C LYS A 102 6.57 -5.96 -6.01
N GLU A 103 7.50 -6.09 -6.93
CA GLU A 103 8.80 -5.44 -6.83
C GLU A 103 8.65 -3.91 -6.89
N ILE A 104 9.38 -3.23 -6.01
CA ILE A 104 9.45 -1.77 -5.97
C ILE A 104 10.53 -1.32 -6.95
N LYS A 105 10.12 -0.77 -8.08
CA LYS A 105 11.04 -0.38 -9.16
C LYS A 105 11.73 0.98 -8.95
N ARG A 106 11.20 1.83 -8.07
CA ARG A 106 11.63 3.25 -7.94
C ARG A 106 11.52 3.74 -6.50
N GLY A 107 12.34 4.73 -6.15
CA GLY A 107 12.33 5.41 -4.85
C GLY A 107 13.29 4.78 -3.83
N GLU A 108 13.23 5.26 -2.59
CA GLU A 108 14.14 4.85 -1.50
C GLU A 108 14.05 3.36 -1.15
N LYS A 109 12.92 2.71 -1.46
CA LYS A 109 12.69 1.27 -1.23
C LYS A 109 12.90 0.42 -2.48
N ALA A 110 13.57 0.94 -3.51
CA ALA A 110 13.83 0.21 -4.74
C ALA A 110 14.64 -1.08 -4.48
N GLY A 111 14.32 -2.16 -5.20
CA GLY A 111 14.91 -3.49 -4.99
C GLY A 111 14.27 -4.30 -3.87
N GLY A 112 13.37 -3.69 -3.07
CA GLY A 112 12.46 -4.41 -2.19
C GLY A 112 11.16 -4.82 -2.89
N PHE A 113 10.24 -5.40 -2.14
CA PHE A 113 8.87 -5.65 -2.60
C PHE A 113 7.83 -5.05 -1.66
N LEU A 114 6.63 -4.82 -2.19
CA LEU A 114 5.42 -4.49 -1.47
C LEU A 114 4.39 -5.62 -1.63
N ILE A 115 3.43 -5.69 -0.71
CA ILE A 115 2.31 -6.62 -0.83
C ILE A 115 1.06 -5.81 -1.18
N SER A 116 0.59 -5.97 -2.41
CA SER A 116 -0.65 -5.35 -2.91
C SER A 116 -1.81 -6.22 -2.49
N ILE A 117 -2.73 -5.69 -1.67
CA ILE A 117 -3.81 -6.45 -1.04
C ILE A 117 -5.16 -5.94 -1.52
N VAL A 118 -6.06 -6.87 -1.85
CA VAL A 118 -7.47 -6.59 -2.13
C VAL A 118 -8.32 -7.44 -1.20
N ILE A 119 -9.14 -6.79 -0.39
CA ILE A 119 -10.12 -7.45 0.48
C ILE A 119 -11.50 -7.12 -0.08
N ASP A 120 -12.31 -8.14 -0.30
CA ASP A 120 -13.61 -8.01 -0.95
C ASP A 120 -14.58 -8.98 -0.27
N ASP A 121 -15.63 -8.42 0.33
CA ASP A 121 -16.64 -9.15 1.09
C ASP A 121 -18.02 -8.54 0.81
N PRO A 122 -19.11 -9.34 0.70
CA PRO A 122 -20.45 -8.81 0.43
C PRO A 122 -20.96 -7.77 1.44
N SER A 123 -20.40 -7.71 2.65
CA SER A 123 -20.74 -6.69 3.65
C SER A 123 -20.07 -5.33 3.38
N PHE A 124 -19.11 -5.27 2.45
CA PHE A 124 -18.41 -4.03 2.12
C PHE A 124 -19.13 -3.29 1.00
N ALA A 125 -19.23 -1.98 1.13
CA ALA A 125 -19.81 -1.15 0.07
C ALA A 125 -18.96 -1.14 -1.22
N ASP A 126 -17.65 -1.31 -1.08
CA ASP A 126 -16.67 -1.48 -2.15
C ASP A 126 -15.46 -2.24 -1.59
N LYS A 127 -14.69 -2.86 -2.47
CA LYS A 127 -13.48 -3.60 -2.11
C LYS A 127 -12.44 -2.68 -1.45
N LEU A 128 -11.76 -3.18 -0.44
CA LEU A 128 -10.69 -2.47 0.25
C LEU A 128 -9.34 -2.77 -0.42
N ASN A 129 -8.83 -1.79 -1.17
CA ASN A 129 -7.50 -1.85 -1.80
C ASN A 129 -6.45 -1.23 -0.89
N VAL A 130 -5.49 -2.02 -0.44
CA VAL A 130 -4.43 -1.57 0.48
C VAL A 130 -3.08 -2.08 0.03
N THR A 131 -2.02 -1.54 0.60
CA THR A 131 -0.66 -1.99 0.31
C THR A 131 0.12 -2.13 1.59
N ALA A 132 0.78 -3.26 1.79
CA ALA A 132 1.71 -3.44 2.90
C ALA A 132 3.13 -3.08 2.45
N PHE A 133 3.78 -2.18 3.18
CA PHE A 133 5.18 -1.83 2.98
C PHE A 133 6.00 -2.28 4.18
N ARG A 134 7.11 -2.99 3.93
CA ARG A 134 8.06 -3.30 4.98
C ARG A 134 8.61 -2.02 5.60
N ASN A 135 8.70 -2.00 6.92
CA ASN A 135 9.32 -0.91 7.66
C ASN A 135 10.61 -1.39 8.34
N ASP A 136 11.34 -0.42 8.91
CA ASP A 136 12.66 -0.65 9.48
C ASP A 136 12.60 -1.38 10.84
N GLN A 137 11.42 -1.48 11.44
CA GLN A 137 11.14 -2.21 12.68
C GLN A 137 10.74 -3.68 12.42
N GLY A 138 10.91 -4.19 11.20
CA GLY A 138 10.72 -5.61 10.87
C GLY A 138 9.27 -6.05 10.69
N HIS A 139 8.30 -5.13 10.68
CA HIS A 139 6.92 -5.42 10.31
C HIS A 139 6.50 -4.67 9.04
N TRP A 140 5.32 -4.98 8.55
CA TRP A 140 4.76 -4.40 7.35
C TRP A 140 3.61 -3.47 7.70
N ASP A 141 3.72 -2.20 7.35
CA ASP A 141 2.66 -1.22 7.55
C ASP A 141 1.65 -1.34 6.41
N ILE A 142 0.39 -1.64 6.75
CA ILE A 142 -0.72 -1.69 5.79
C ILE A 142 -1.26 -0.28 5.64
N VAL A 143 -1.10 0.26 4.44
CA VAL A 143 -1.55 1.61 4.12
C VAL A 143 -2.68 1.59 3.11
N TRP A 144 -3.69 2.40 3.35
CA TRP A 144 -4.78 2.63 2.42
C TRP A 144 -4.47 3.83 1.53
N ASN A 145 -4.66 3.67 0.23
CA ASN A 145 -4.58 4.77 -0.73
C ASN A 145 -5.99 5.18 -1.13
N ARG A 146 -6.34 6.45 -0.90
CA ARG A 146 -7.62 6.99 -1.37
C ARG A 146 -7.62 6.98 -2.90
N PRO A 147 -8.64 6.41 -3.56
CA PRO A 147 -8.80 6.58 -5.01
C PRO A 147 -8.75 8.08 -5.31
N ARG A 148 -7.86 8.51 -6.21
CA ARG A 148 -7.98 9.85 -6.76
C ARG A 148 -9.28 9.85 -7.55
N GLN A 149 -10.17 10.82 -7.29
CA GLN A 149 -11.30 11.02 -8.19
C GLN A 149 -10.71 11.18 -9.60
N PRO A 150 -11.22 10.44 -10.60
CA PRO A 150 -10.99 10.82 -11.98
C PRO A 150 -11.40 12.28 -12.08
N GLU A 151 -10.49 13.14 -12.51
CA GLU A 151 -10.86 14.48 -12.95
C GLU A 151 -11.93 14.26 -14.02
N GLU A 152 -13.17 14.69 -13.72
CA GLU A 152 -14.25 14.69 -14.71
C GLU A 152 -13.66 15.26 -15.99
N ALA A 153 -13.68 14.46 -17.06
CA ALA A 153 -13.31 14.94 -18.38
C ALA A 153 -14.30 16.03 -18.75
N ALA A 154 -13.92 17.27 -18.45
CA ALA A 154 -14.63 18.49 -18.81
C ALA A 154 -14.65 18.68 -20.33
#